data_AF-A0A257KL39-F1
#
_entry.id   AF-A0A257KL39-F1
#
_cell.length_a   1.000
_cell.length_b   1.000
_cell.length_c   1.000
_cell.angle_alpha   90.00
_cell.angle_beta   90.00
_cell.angle_gamma   90.00
#
_symmetry.space_group_name_H-M   'P 1'
#
loop_
_entity.id
_entity.type
_entity.pdbx_description
1 polymer ?
#
loop_
_entity_poly.entity_id
_entity_poly.type
_entity_poly.pdbx_seq_one_letter_code
_entity_poly.pdbx_strand_id
1 'polypeptide(L)'
;MFFLLRMAFWIGLVLVLLPRDHTPEADKAAPQVGASDAISAATAAASDMSQFCKRQPAACEVGGNAAAYIGERAKEGARKVYQIITEKKPDHTGSIGEGGDQDRSVVMAKPDTLTQDDLAIDWQSPDAPPAP
;
A
#
# COMPACT_ATOMS: atom_id res chain seq x y z
N MET A 1 -10.65 -1.51 -26.64
CA MET A 1 -9.41 -1.21 -25.89
C MET A 1 -9.51 -1.43 -24.37
N PHE A 2 -10.69 -1.28 -23.73
CA PHE A 2 -10.84 -1.50 -22.28
C PHE A 2 -10.73 -2.97 -21.81
N PHE A 3 -10.79 -3.94 -22.72
CA PHE A 3 -10.71 -5.36 -22.38
C PHE A 3 -9.34 -5.73 -21.80
N LEU A 4 -8.25 -5.27 -22.41
CA LEU A 4 -6.89 -5.54 -21.92
C LEU A 4 -6.64 -4.88 -20.57
N LEU A 5 -7.13 -3.65 -20.37
CA LEU A 5 -7.01 -2.96 -19.08
C LEU A 5 -7.80 -3.66 -17.99
N ARG A 6 -9.01 -4.14 -18.29
CA ARG A 6 -9.80 -4.95 -17.34
C ARG A 6 -9.08 -6.26 -17.02
N MET A 7 -8.61 -7.01 -18.01
CA MET A 7 -7.92 -8.28 -17.77
C MET A 7 -6.61 -8.08 -17.00
N ALA A 8 -5.80 -7.07 -17.33
CA ALA A 8 -4.58 -6.77 -16.59
C ALA A 8 -4.87 -6.34 -15.14
N PHE A 9 -5.90 -5.52 -14.93
CA PHE A 9 -6.35 -5.13 -13.60
C PHE A 9 -6.84 -6.33 -12.79
N TRP A 10 -7.70 -7.18 -13.35
CA TRP A 10 -8.24 -8.37 -12.68
C TRP A 10 -7.14 -9.40 -12.40
N ILE A 11 -6.22 -9.64 -13.33
CA ILE A 11 -5.08 -10.55 -13.13
C ILE A 11 -4.16 -10.00 -12.03
N GLY A 12 -3.85 -8.70 -12.05
CA GLY A 12 -3.04 -8.06 -11.01
C GLY A 12 -3.70 -8.12 -9.64
N LEU A 13 -5.02 -7.87 -9.56
CA LEU A 13 -5.79 -7.98 -8.32
C LEU A 13 -5.79 -9.40 -7.77
N VAL A 14 -6.00 -10.41 -8.63
CA VAL A 14 -5.93 -11.84 -8.27
C VAL A 14 -4.53 -12.22 -7.78
N LEU A 15 -3.46 -11.74 -8.43
CA LEU A 15 -2.08 -12.01 -8.01
C LEU A 15 -1.72 -11.38 -6.67
N VAL A 16 -2.33 -10.24 -6.32
CA VAL A 16 -2.16 -9.58 -5.01
C VAL A 16 -2.98 -10.27 -3.93
N LEU A 17 -4.17 -10.77 -4.26
CA LEU A 17 -5.05 -11.49 -3.35
C LEU A 17 -4.62 -12.94 -3.11
N LEU A 18 -3.90 -13.57 -4.05
CA LEU A 18 -3.27 -14.85 -3.80
C LEU A 18 -2.20 -14.64 -2.72
N PRO A 19 -2.33 -15.29 -1.55
CA PRO A 19 -1.26 -15.32 -0.58
C PRO A 19 -0.05 -15.92 -1.29
N ARG A 20 1.08 -15.20 -1.33
CA ARG A 20 2.34 -15.87 -1.60
C ARG A 20 2.62 -16.74 -0.40
N ASP A 21 2.61 -18.05 -0.62
CA ASP A 21 2.96 -19.02 0.41
C ASP A 21 4.38 -18.71 0.90
N HIS A 22 4.48 -18.05 2.05
CA HIS A 22 5.72 -17.94 2.82
C HIS A 22 5.98 -19.30 3.48
N THR A 23 6.32 -20.29 2.67
CA THR A 23 6.93 -21.51 3.18
C THR A 23 8.44 -21.28 3.25
N PRO A 24 9.12 -21.60 4.36
CA PRO A 24 10.58 -21.47 4.48
C PRO A 24 11.37 -22.34 3.47
N GLU A 25 10.69 -23.20 2.71
CA GLU A 25 11.24 -23.97 1.58
C GLU A 25 11.08 -23.25 0.22
N ALA A 26 10.16 -22.28 0.09
CA ALA A 26 10.02 -21.45 -1.10
C ALA A 26 11.16 -20.44 -1.26
N ASP A 27 11.91 -20.10 -0.21
CA ASP A 27 13.11 -19.26 -0.31
C ASP A 27 14.22 -19.88 -1.17
N LYS A 28 14.19 -21.20 -1.41
CA LYS A 28 15.15 -21.89 -2.29
C LYS A 28 14.68 -22.03 -3.75
N ALA A 29 13.37 -21.89 -4.01
CA ALA A 29 12.78 -22.22 -5.32
C ALA A 29 11.86 -21.14 -5.92
N ALA A 30 11.47 -20.12 -5.16
CA ALA A 30 10.86 -18.92 -5.72
C ALA A 30 11.92 -18.19 -6.55
N PRO A 31 11.57 -17.63 -7.72
CA PRO A 31 12.47 -16.73 -8.43
C PRO A 31 12.81 -15.60 -7.46
N GLN A 32 14.04 -15.58 -6.97
CA GLN A 32 14.56 -14.58 -6.04
C GLN A 32 14.80 -13.32 -6.87
N VAL A 33 13.73 -12.71 -7.38
CA VAL A 33 13.83 -11.50 -8.19
C VAL A 33 14.25 -10.39 -7.24
N GLY A 34 15.56 -10.17 -7.15
CA GLY A 34 16.13 -9.11 -6.34
C GLY A 34 15.70 -7.75 -6.86
N ALA A 35 15.83 -6.72 -6.03
CA ALA A 35 15.62 -5.34 -6.48
C ALA A 35 16.49 -5.01 -7.71
N SER A 36 17.73 -5.54 -7.76
CA SER A 36 18.63 -5.41 -8.90
C SER A 36 18.10 -6.05 -10.18
N ASP A 37 17.50 -7.24 -10.09
CA ASP A 37 16.96 -7.96 -11.25
C ASP A 37 15.70 -7.28 -11.77
N ALA A 38 14.85 -6.79 -10.86
CA ALA A 38 13.68 -5.99 -11.22
C ALA A 38 14.06 -4.68 -11.90
N ILE A 39 15.09 -3.98 -11.39
CA ILE A 39 15.60 -2.75 -12.01
C ILE A 39 16.19 -3.08 -13.39
N SER A 40 16.97 -4.15 -13.52
CA SER A 40 17.55 -4.58 -14.79
C SER A 40 16.48 -4.93 -15.84
N ALA A 41 15.44 -5.68 -15.44
CA ALA A 41 14.32 -5.99 -16.31
C ALA A 41 13.54 -4.73 -16.72
N ALA A 42 13.33 -3.80 -15.78
CA ALA A 42 12.65 -2.54 -16.07
C ALA A 42 13.45 -1.65 -17.03
N THR A 43 14.78 -1.56 -16.87
CA THR A 43 15.63 -0.79 -17.79
C THR A 43 15.70 -1.42 -19.17
N ALA A 44 15.69 -2.76 -19.27
CA ALA A 44 15.55 -3.46 -20.54
C ALA A 44 14.22 -3.11 -21.24
N ALA A 45 13.10 -3.15 -20.52
CA ALA A 45 11.80 -2.74 -21.05
C ALA A 45 11.76 -1.26 -21.48
N ALA A 46 12.43 -0.38 -20.73
CA ALA A 46 12.57 1.03 -21.10
C ALA A 46 13.39 1.22 -22.39
N SER A 47 14.42 0.39 -22.59
CA SER A 47 15.18 0.36 -23.84
C SER A 47 14.29 -0.04 -25.02
N ASP A 48 13.43 -1.04 -24.87
CA ASP A 48 12.47 -1.44 -25.91
C ASP A 48 11.44 -0.34 -26.22
N MET A 49 10.95 0.34 -25.18
CA MET A 49 10.08 1.52 -25.36
C MET A 49 10.79 2.62 -26.14
N SER A 50 12.08 2.86 -25.90
CA SER A 50 12.84 3.87 -26.64
C SER A 50 12.89 3.56 -28.14
N GLN A 51 12.95 2.27 -28.51
CA GLN A 51 12.91 1.83 -29.90
C GLN A 51 11.52 2.00 -30.51
N PHE A 52 10.45 1.77 -29.74
CA PHE A 52 9.07 2.08 -30.18
C PHE A 52 8.88 3.58 -30.43
N CYS A 53 9.43 4.43 -29.57
CA CYS A 53 9.38 5.88 -29.71
C CYS A 53 10.09 6.39 -30.96
N LYS A 54 11.22 5.78 -31.35
CA LYS A 54 11.87 6.08 -32.65
C LYS A 54 10.97 5.72 -33.85
N ARG A 55 10.14 4.69 -33.72
CA ARG A 55 9.28 4.19 -34.80
C ARG A 55 7.92 4.89 -34.87
N GLN A 56 7.41 5.41 -33.75
CA GLN A 56 6.12 6.09 -33.62
C GLN A 56 6.23 7.30 -32.65
N PRO A 57 6.70 8.47 -33.13
CA PRO A 57 6.98 9.61 -32.26
C PRO A 57 5.73 10.20 -31.59
N ALA A 58 4.59 10.24 -32.28
CA ALA A 58 3.34 10.80 -31.74
C ALA A 58 2.84 10.03 -30.50
N ALA A 59 3.01 8.71 -30.46
CA ALA A 59 2.63 7.90 -29.29
C ALA A 59 3.52 8.21 -28.08
N CYS A 60 4.79 8.52 -28.32
CA CYS A 60 5.75 8.84 -27.26
C CYS A 60 5.54 10.26 -26.72
N GLU A 61 5.10 11.21 -27.53
CA GLU A 61 4.74 12.57 -27.09
C GLU A 61 3.53 12.54 -26.14
N VAL A 62 2.43 11.91 -26.57
CA VAL A 62 1.23 11.77 -25.73
C VAL A 62 1.52 10.93 -24.48
N GLY A 63 2.26 9.82 -24.64
CA GLY A 63 2.66 8.96 -23.54
C GLY A 63 3.58 9.64 -22.53
N GLY A 64 4.54 10.45 -23.01
CA GLY A 64 5.47 11.20 -22.17
C GLY A 64 4.77 12.27 -21.33
N ASN A 65 3.82 12.99 -21.92
CA ASN A 65 3.00 13.96 -21.18
C ASN A 65 2.17 13.29 -20.07
N ALA A 66 1.57 12.13 -20.37
CA ALA A 66 0.83 11.36 -19.37
C ALA A 66 1.76 10.80 -18.28
N ALA A 67 2.92 10.26 -18.66
CA ALA A 67 3.89 9.70 -17.73
C ALA A 67 4.47 10.76 -16.78
N ALA A 68 4.73 11.97 -17.27
CA ALA A 68 5.19 13.09 -16.44
C ALA A 68 4.16 13.47 -15.38
N TYR A 69 2.89 13.57 -15.77
CA TYR A 69 1.80 13.89 -14.82
C TYR A 69 1.63 12.81 -13.74
N ILE A 70 1.62 11.53 -14.15
CA ILE A 70 1.50 10.40 -13.22
C ILE A 70 2.73 10.32 -12.30
N GLY A 71 3.93 10.54 -12.86
CA GLY A 71 5.20 10.47 -12.13
C GLY A 71 5.27 11.49 -10.99
N GLU A 72 4.78 12.71 -11.20
CA GLU A 72 4.76 13.71 -10.15
C GLU A 72 3.83 13.32 -8.99
N ARG A 73 2.66 12.76 -9.30
CA ARG A 73 1.75 12.22 -8.28
C ARG A 73 2.34 11.01 -7.56
N ALA A 74 3.06 10.16 -8.28
CA ALA A 74 3.70 8.97 -7.72
C ALA A 74 4.80 9.35 -6.71
N LYS A 75 5.59 10.40 -6.96
CA LYS A 75 6.60 10.90 -6.01
C LYS A 75 5.98 11.39 -4.71
N GLU A 76 4.93 12.20 -4.79
CA GLU A 76 4.21 12.69 -3.60
C GLU A 76 3.60 11.54 -2.81
N GLY A 77 3.01 10.56 -3.49
CA GLY A 77 2.52 9.32 -2.86
C GLY A 77 3.63 8.54 -2.17
N ALA A 78 4.78 8.35 -2.83
CA ALA A 78 5.93 7.66 -2.26
C ALA A 78 6.46 8.38 -1.01
N ARG A 79 6.55 9.72 -1.05
CA ARG A 79 6.94 10.54 0.11
C ARG A 79 5.98 10.36 1.28
N LYS A 80 4.68 10.37 1.03
CA LYS A 80 3.65 10.19 2.08
C LYS A 80 3.74 8.80 2.72
N VAL A 81 3.92 7.75 1.92
CA VAL A 81 4.12 6.39 2.43
C VAL A 81 5.41 6.29 3.24
N TYR A 82 6.50 6.89 2.76
CA TYR A 82 7.77 6.90 3.47
C TYR A 82 7.69 7.61 4.83
N GLN A 83 6.97 8.74 4.89
CA GLN A 83 6.67 9.45 6.15
C GLN A 83 5.91 8.55 7.12
N ILE A 84 4.85 7.88 6.68
CA ILE A 84 4.07 6.97 7.54
C ILE A 84 4.94 5.84 8.11
N ILE A 85 5.80 5.23 7.28
CA ILE A 85 6.69 4.14 7.72
C ILE A 85 7.77 4.67 8.69
N THR A 86 8.29 5.88 8.45
CA THR A 86 9.34 6.48 9.28
C THR A 86 8.78 7.00 10.61
N GLU A 87 7.61 7.61 10.62
CA GLU A 87 6.90 8.08 11.81
C GLU A 87 6.44 6.92 12.70
N LYS A 88 6.17 5.73 12.13
CA LYS A 88 5.85 4.52 12.89
C LYS A 88 7.05 3.77 13.46
N LYS A 89 8.28 4.29 13.33
CA LYS A 89 9.45 3.67 13.95
C LYS A 89 9.33 3.80 15.48
N PRO A 90 9.42 2.70 16.25
CA PRO A 90 8.89 2.67 17.61
C PRO A 90 9.93 3.18 18.61
N ASP A 91 9.80 4.44 19.03
CA ASP A 91 10.41 4.88 20.27
C ASP A 91 9.39 4.71 21.41
N HIS A 92 9.57 3.56 22.10
CA HIS A 92 9.17 3.24 23.46
C HIS A 92 7.75 2.67 23.75
N THR A 93 7.82 1.52 24.44
CA THR A 93 7.05 1.11 25.62
C THR A 93 5.54 0.92 25.47
N GLY A 94 5.15 -0.33 25.21
CA GLY A 94 3.78 -0.78 25.34
C GLY A 94 3.75 -2.30 25.27
N SER A 95 3.85 -2.94 26.44
CA SER A 95 3.43 -4.33 26.64
C SER A 95 2.11 -4.57 25.91
N ILE A 96 2.06 -5.59 25.04
CA ILE A 96 1.03 -6.63 24.95
C ILE A 96 1.40 -7.57 23.77
N GLY A 97 1.72 -8.80 24.15
CA GLY A 97 1.38 -10.07 23.48
C GLY A 97 1.63 -10.26 21.98
N GLU A 98 2.52 -11.20 21.66
CA GLU A 98 2.41 -12.03 20.46
C GLU A 98 0.99 -12.56 20.27
N GLY A 99 0.44 -12.37 19.07
CA GLY A 99 -0.83 -12.91 18.64
C GLY A 99 -1.12 -12.41 17.24
N GLY A 100 -0.82 -13.26 16.24
CA GLY A 100 -1.18 -12.97 14.87
C GLY A 100 -2.69 -12.81 14.76
N ASP A 101 -3.13 -11.76 14.08
CA ASP A 101 -4.40 -11.80 13.37
C ASP A 101 -4.40 -10.79 12.23
N GLN A 102 -4.95 -11.27 11.12
CA GLN A 102 -5.20 -10.52 9.91
C GLN A 102 -6.34 -9.54 10.19
N ASP A 103 -6.11 -8.24 9.98
CA ASP A 103 -7.19 -7.40 9.48
C ASP A 103 -6.66 -6.34 8.51
N ARG A 104 -7.04 -6.53 7.24
CA ARG A 104 -7.00 -5.50 6.21
C ARG A 104 -8.35 -4.79 6.23
N SER A 105 -8.43 -3.67 6.91
CA SER A 105 -9.52 -2.72 6.73
C SER A 105 -8.95 -1.33 6.44
N VAL A 106 -8.75 -1.04 5.15
CA VAL A 106 -8.75 0.34 4.66
C VAL A 106 -10.21 0.81 4.72
N VAL A 107 -10.58 1.39 5.85
CA VAL A 107 -11.69 2.33 5.93
C VAL A 107 -11.14 3.57 6.62
N MET A 108 -11.12 4.68 5.89
CA MET A 108 -11.05 6.00 6.51
C MET A 108 -12.29 6.16 7.39
N ALA A 109 -12.19 5.74 8.64
CA ALA A 109 -13.06 6.15 9.72
C ALA A 109 -12.16 6.79 10.77
N LYS A 110 -12.45 8.06 11.06
CA LYS A 110 -11.85 8.83 12.13
C LYS A 110 -11.82 7.95 13.40
N PRO A 111 -10.66 7.67 14.02
CA PRO A 111 -10.59 6.66 15.08
C PRO A 111 -11.30 7.06 16.37
N ASP A 112 -11.99 8.20 16.41
CA ASP A 112 -12.66 8.65 17.62
C ASP A 112 -13.89 9.48 17.29
N THR A 113 -15.04 8.99 17.70
CA THR A 113 -16.32 9.73 17.69
C THR A 113 -16.67 10.28 19.07
N LEU A 114 -15.88 9.93 20.09
CA LEU A 114 -16.00 10.48 21.43
C LEU A 114 -15.48 11.92 21.41
N THR A 115 -16.32 12.83 21.87
CA THR A 115 -15.90 14.19 22.20
C THR A 115 -15.19 14.18 23.55
N GLN A 116 -14.40 15.22 23.84
CA GLN A 116 -13.69 15.31 25.12
C GLN A 116 -14.65 15.38 26.32
N ASP A 117 -15.88 15.84 26.08
CA ASP A 117 -16.95 15.87 27.07
C ASP A 117 -17.50 14.46 27.36
N ASP A 118 -17.51 13.56 26.38
CA ASP A 118 -17.95 12.17 26.56
C ASP A 118 -16.98 11.37 27.45
N LEU A 119 -15.70 11.76 27.45
CA LEU A 119 -14.67 11.15 28.30
C LEU A 119 -14.74 11.62 29.76
N ALA A 120 -15.42 12.73 30.03
CA ALA A 120 -15.52 13.33 31.35
C ALA A 120 -16.66 12.75 32.21
N ILE A 121 -17.47 11.84 31.66
CA ILE A 121 -18.59 11.24 32.37
C ILE A 121 -18.09 10.17 33.32
N ASP A 122 -18.30 10.37 34.62
CA ASP A 122 -18.05 9.35 35.64
C ASP A 122 -18.98 8.15 35.44
N TRP A 123 -18.40 6.95 35.45
CA TRP A 123 -19.13 5.70 35.27
C TRP A 123 -20.09 5.46 36.45
N GLN A 124 -21.39 5.34 36.15
CA GLN A 124 -22.43 5.05 37.14
C GLN A 124 -22.69 3.54 37.18
N SER A 125 -22.39 2.90 38.32
CA SER A 125 -22.73 1.50 38.52
C SER A 125 -24.25 1.33 38.74
N PRO A 126 -24.85 0.20 38.31
CA PRO A 126 -26.28 -0.06 38.49
C PRO A 126 -26.77 -0.06 39.96
N ASP A 127 -25.85 -0.16 40.93
CA ASP A 127 -26.16 -0.37 42.36
C ASP A 127 -25.94 0.88 43.23
N ALA A 128 -25.86 2.09 42.66
CA ALA A 128 -25.67 3.30 43.45
C ALA A 128 -26.95 3.63 44.29
N PRO A 129 -26.86 3.72 45.63
CA PRO A 129 -27.99 4.20 46.44
C PRO A 129 -28.27 5.68 46.15
N PRO A 130 -29.52 6.16 46.29
CA PRO A 130 -29.86 7.55 46.02
C PRO A 130 -29.10 8.48 46.97
N ALA A 131 -28.44 9.50 46.40
CA ALA A 131 -27.73 10.51 47.16
C ALA A 131 -28.71 11.35 48.02
N PRO A 132 -28.29 11.81 49.22
CA PRO A 132 -29.12 12.56 50.16
C PRO A 132 -29.45 13.99 49.72
#